data_AF-A0A822FHW9-F1
#
_entry.id   AF-A0A822FHW9-F1
#
_cell.length_a   1.000
_cell.length_b   1.000
_cell.length_c   1.000
_cell.angle_alpha   90.00
_cell.angle_beta   90.00
_cell.angle_gamma   90.00
#
_symmetry.space_group_name_H-M   'P 1'
#
loop_
_entity.id
_entity.type
_entity.pdbx_description
1 polymer ?
#
loop_
_entity_poly.entity_id
_entity_poly.type
_entity_poly.pdbx_seq_one_letter_code
_entity_poly.pdbx_strand_id
1 'polypeptide(L)'
;MLSNDSIQCIITSPPYNKLGLRQGLLFYIHKDRRYSHCDYPPEQFIFRSKLKLYQTIIWDRGSTPNQNNSYFRPNHEKIFWLTKSSSNISLPPKYYRDCLPEYFKGAIWKIKPDRKNKHPAPFPSIIAEICILTTTDE
;
A
#
# COMPACT_ATOMS: atom_id res chain seq x y z
N MET A 1 -11.29 16.22 17.59
CA MET A 1 -11.40 14.81 17.13
C MET A 1 -11.98 14.81 15.73
N LEU A 2 -11.48 13.96 14.84
CA LEU A 2 -12.09 13.78 13.51
C LEU A 2 -13.43 13.04 13.67
N SER A 3 -14.44 13.41 12.90
CA SER A 3 -15.74 12.75 12.92
C SER A 3 -15.69 11.41 12.19
N ASN A 4 -16.59 10.48 12.54
CA ASN A 4 -16.72 9.23 11.81
C ASN A 4 -17.05 9.53 10.33
N ASP A 5 -16.45 8.76 9.42
CA ASP A 5 -16.64 8.87 7.97
C ASP A 5 -16.07 10.15 7.31
N SER A 6 -15.18 10.90 7.98
CA SER A 6 -14.66 12.18 7.49
C SER A 6 -13.36 12.13 6.65
N ILE A 7 -12.80 10.95 6.38
CA ILE A 7 -11.54 10.75 5.65
C ILE A 7 -11.84 9.97 4.37
N GLN A 8 -11.18 10.28 3.26
CA GLN A 8 -11.44 9.61 1.99
C GLN A 8 -10.38 8.56 1.64
N CYS A 9 -9.11 8.90 1.89
CA CYS A 9 -7.95 8.06 1.64
C CYS A 9 -7.04 8.06 2.86
N ILE A 10 -6.60 6.87 3.26
CA ILE A 10 -5.53 6.70 4.25
C ILE A 10 -4.37 6.02 3.54
N ILE A 11 -3.27 6.74 3.41
CA ILE A 11 -1.99 6.17 3.02
C ILE A 11 -1.17 6.02 4.28
N THR A 12 -0.76 4.80 4.57
CA THR A 12 -0.06 4.56 5.81
C THR A 12 0.90 3.38 5.70
N SER A 13 2.04 3.54 6.36
CA SER A 13 3.01 2.49 6.68
C SER A 13 3.09 2.30 8.21
N PRO A 14 1.96 2.09 8.91
CA PRO A 14 1.89 2.26 10.36
C PRO A 14 2.32 0.98 11.10
N PRO A 15 2.65 1.09 12.40
CA PRO A 15 2.28 0.10 13.38
C PRO A 15 0.76 0.20 13.69
N TYR A 16 0.09 -0.94 13.57
CA TYR A 16 -1.33 -1.32 13.72
C TYR A 16 -2.47 -0.32 14.08
N ASN A 17 -3.62 -0.60 13.44
CA ASN A 17 -5.01 -0.21 13.70
C ASN A 17 -5.48 1.22 13.35
N LYS A 18 -6.31 1.34 12.29
CA LYS A 18 -7.30 2.42 12.13
C LYS A 18 -8.58 1.91 11.45
N LEU A 19 -9.74 2.31 12.00
CA LEU A 19 -11.10 1.93 11.60
C LEU A 19 -11.92 3.21 11.30
N GLY A 20 -12.79 3.14 10.29
CA GLY A 20 -14.00 3.98 10.21
C GLY A 20 -14.08 4.97 9.05
N LEU A 21 -14.51 4.52 7.85
CA LEU A 21 -14.96 5.37 6.73
C LEU A 21 -16.04 4.70 5.87
N ARG A 22 -16.95 5.45 5.23
CA ARG A 22 -18.12 4.92 4.48
C ARG A 22 -17.78 4.27 3.13
N GLN A 23 -16.74 4.73 2.44
CA GLN A 23 -16.14 4.11 1.24
C GLN A 23 -14.61 4.16 1.34
N GLY A 24 -14.08 4.01 2.56
CA GLY A 24 -12.66 4.26 2.84
C GLY A 24 -11.73 3.37 2.03
N LEU A 25 -10.74 4.03 1.42
CA LEU A 25 -9.62 3.39 0.75
C LEU A 25 -8.42 3.44 1.68
N LEU A 26 -7.73 2.30 1.78
CA LEU A 26 -6.50 2.16 2.54
C LEU A 26 -5.42 1.64 1.61
N PHE A 27 -4.36 2.42 1.44
CA PHE A 27 -3.14 1.94 0.83
C PHE A 27 -2.16 1.56 1.94
N TYR A 28 -1.85 0.26 2.00
CA TYR A 28 -0.97 -0.32 3.00
C TYR A 28 0.31 -0.82 2.34
N ILE A 29 1.45 -0.23 2.69
CA ILE A 29 2.76 -0.61 2.15
C ILE A 29 3.43 -1.59 3.11
N HIS A 30 3.78 -2.79 2.63
CA HIS A 30 4.48 -3.76 3.45
C HIS A 30 5.30 -4.75 2.62
N LYS A 31 6.32 -5.34 3.25
CA LYS A 31 7.16 -6.40 2.69
C LYS A 31 6.93 -7.72 3.40
N ASP A 32 7.24 -8.83 2.75
CA ASP A 32 7.22 -10.13 3.41
C ASP A 32 8.23 -10.13 4.57
N ARG A 33 7.81 -10.67 5.72
CA ARG A 33 8.65 -10.74 6.90
C ARG A 33 9.23 -12.13 7.01
N ARG A 34 10.54 -12.23 7.18
CA ARG A 34 11.21 -13.50 7.36
C ARG A 34 11.45 -13.76 8.84
N TYR A 35 11.04 -14.93 9.32
CA TYR A 35 11.30 -15.39 10.68
C TYR A 35 11.41 -16.91 10.67
N SER A 36 12.30 -17.48 11.50
CA SER A 36 12.49 -18.94 11.60
C SER A 36 12.60 -19.66 10.24
N HIS A 37 13.38 -19.10 9.31
CA HIS A 37 13.60 -19.62 7.96
C HIS A 37 12.37 -19.65 7.01
N CYS A 38 11.23 -19.09 7.43
CA CYS A 38 10.02 -18.98 6.64
C CYS A 38 9.71 -17.52 6.29
N ASP A 39 9.04 -17.30 5.16
CA ASP A 39 8.47 -16.01 4.80
C ASP A 39 7.00 -15.94 5.24
N TYR A 40 6.65 -14.79 5.83
CA TYR A 40 5.31 -14.46 6.30
C TYR A 40 4.77 -13.31 5.45
N PRO A 41 4.01 -13.62 4.39
CA PRO A 41 3.35 -12.63 3.56
C PRO A 41 2.30 -11.83 4.35
N PRO A 42 2.22 -10.49 4.19
CA PRO A 42 1.23 -9.64 4.86
C PRO A 42 -0.21 -10.01 4.54
N GLU A 43 -0.44 -10.66 3.40
CA GLU A 43 -1.71 -11.20 2.96
C GLU A 43 -2.36 -12.10 4.02
N GLN A 44 -1.56 -12.85 4.80
CA GLN A 44 -2.07 -13.68 5.90
C GLN A 44 -2.82 -12.85 6.96
N PHE A 45 -2.36 -11.62 7.23
CA PHE A 45 -3.03 -10.69 8.15
C PHE A 45 -4.19 -9.98 7.46
N ILE A 46 -4.01 -9.56 6.21
CA ILE A 46 -5.04 -8.84 5.44
C ILE A 46 -6.29 -9.70 5.28
N PHE A 47 -6.15 -10.98 4.96
CA PHE A 47 -7.28 -11.91 4.77
C PHE A 47 -8.01 -12.25 6.08
N ARG A 48 -7.41 -11.97 7.24
CA ARG A 48 -8.07 -12.06 8.55
C ARG A 48 -8.78 -10.76 8.95
N SER A 49 -8.54 -9.67 8.22
CA SER A 49 -9.15 -8.38 8.50
C SER A 49 -10.57 -8.29 7.91
N LYS A 50 -11.33 -7.26 8.30
CA LYS A 50 -12.64 -6.95 7.71
C LYS A 50 -12.54 -6.15 6.39
N LEU A 51 -11.34 -5.95 5.87
CA LEU A 51 -11.10 -5.21 4.63
C LEU A 51 -11.08 -6.17 3.45
N LYS A 52 -11.56 -5.71 2.30
CA LYS A 52 -11.46 -6.41 1.04
C LYS A 52 -10.19 -5.95 0.32
N LEU A 53 -9.35 -6.89 -0.09
CA LEU A 53 -8.23 -6.60 -0.99
C LEU A 53 -8.79 -6.34 -2.38
N TYR A 54 -8.62 -5.11 -2.88
CA TYR A 54 -9.04 -4.72 -4.21
C TYR A 54 -7.96 -5.03 -5.24
N GLN A 55 -6.72 -4.62 -4.97
CA GLN A 55 -5.58 -4.86 -5.84
C GLN A 55 -4.28 -4.86 -5.03
N THR A 56 -3.31 -5.66 -5.48
CA THR A 56 -1.92 -5.56 -5.03
C THR A 56 -1.09 -4.91 -6.12
N ILE A 57 -0.30 -3.90 -5.74
CA ILE A 57 0.68 -3.25 -6.60
C ILE A 57 2.07 -3.63 -6.09
N ILE A 58 2.99 -3.95 -6.99
CA ILE A 58 4.38 -4.27 -6.65
C ILE A 58 5.22 -3.01 -6.80
N TRP A 59 5.83 -2.59 -5.70
CA TRP A 59 6.84 -1.55 -5.70
C TRP A 59 8.21 -2.20 -5.82
N ASP A 60 8.78 -2.17 -7.03
CA ASP A 60 10.17 -2.55 -7.29
C ASP A 60 11.11 -1.42 -6.81
N ARG A 61 11.81 -1.70 -5.71
CA ARG A 61 12.78 -0.77 -5.12
C ARG A 61 14.13 -0.79 -5.85
N GLY A 62 14.37 -1.80 -6.70
CA GLY A 62 15.63 -2.09 -7.37
C GLY A 62 16.80 -2.50 -6.46
N SER A 63 16.75 -2.17 -5.16
CA SER A 63 17.82 -2.45 -4.20
C SER A 63 17.29 -2.59 -2.78
N THR A 64 18.03 -3.34 -1.95
CA THR A 64 17.69 -3.60 -0.56
C THR A 64 18.93 -3.54 0.34
N PRO A 65 18.83 -2.97 1.56
CA PRO A 65 19.92 -3.00 2.52
C PRO A 65 20.14 -4.40 3.11
N ASN A 66 19.21 -5.34 2.91
CA ASN A 66 19.32 -6.69 3.45
C ASN A 66 20.23 -7.57 2.55
N GLN A 67 21.50 -7.72 2.96
CA GLN A 67 22.54 -8.45 2.24
C GLN A 67 22.79 -9.84 2.86
N ASN A 68 21.74 -10.66 2.94
CA ASN A 68 21.84 -12.05 3.40
C ASN A 68 21.95 -12.99 2.19
N ASN A 69 22.91 -13.93 2.22
CA ASN A 69 23.17 -14.86 1.12
C ASN A 69 22.36 -16.16 1.20
N SER A 70 21.62 -16.40 2.28
CA SER A 70 20.83 -17.62 2.47
C SER A 70 19.50 -17.63 1.71
N TYR A 71 19.12 -16.53 1.05
CA TYR A 71 17.88 -16.41 0.27
C TYR A 71 17.95 -15.26 -0.73
N PHE A 72 16.99 -15.20 -1.66
CA PHE A 72 16.89 -14.13 -2.64
C PHE A 72 16.62 -12.77 -1.98
N ARG A 73 17.32 -11.74 -2.44
CA ARG A 73 17.23 -10.40 -1.86
C ARG A 73 15.82 -9.82 -2.03
N PRO A 74 15.15 -9.38 -0.95
CA PRO A 74 13.84 -8.74 -1.05
C PRO A 74 14.00 -7.32 -1.57
N ASN A 75 13.91 -7.18 -2.89
CA ASN A 75 14.10 -5.93 -3.65
C ASN A 75 12.77 -5.24 -3.99
N HIS A 76 11.65 -5.75 -3.50
CA HIS A 76 10.33 -5.15 -3.71
C HIS A 76 9.56 -5.05 -2.39
N GLU A 77 8.54 -4.20 -2.39
CA GLU A 77 7.48 -4.18 -1.40
C GLU A 77 6.13 -4.27 -2.10
N LYS A 78 5.08 -4.59 -1.34
CA LYS A 78 3.71 -4.67 -1.83
C LYS A 78 2.94 -3.46 -1.31
N ILE A 79 2.18 -2.85 -2.19
CA ILE A 79 1.21 -1.81 -1.85
C ILE A 79 -0.17 -2.46 -2.01
N PHE A 80 -0.85 -2.67 -0.90
CA PHE A 80 -2.17 -3.26 -0.87
C PHE A 80 -3.21 -2.15 -0.94
N TRP A 81 -4.01 -2.15 -2.00
CA TRP A 81 -5.20 -1.32 -2.10
C TRP A 81 -6.36 -2.07 -1.45
N LEU A 82 -6.73 -1.61 -0.26
CA LEU A 82 -7.77 -2.20 0.57
C LEU A 82 -9.01 -1.29 0.58
N THR A 83 -10.18 -1.92 0.55
CA THR A 83 -11.47 -1.24 0.65
C THR A 83 -12.23 -1.76 1.88
N LYS A 84 -13.08 -0.93 2.47
CA LYS A 84 -13.98 -1.41 3.53
C LYS A 84 -14.96 -2.44 2.98
N SER A 85 -15.07 -3.59 3.62
CA SER A 85 -16.14 -4.54 3.32
C SER A 85 -17.45 -4.01 3.90
N SER A 86 -18.40 -3.65 3.04
CA SER A 86 -19.75 -3.25 3.42
C SER A 86 -20.75 -3.96 2.54
N SER A 87 -21.74 -4.61 3.15
CA SER A 87 -22.84 -5.30 2.43
C SER A 87 -23.64 -4.38 1.51
N ASN A 88 -23.57 -3.06 1.75
CA ASN A 88 -24.35 -2.05 1.03
C ASN A 88 -23.53 -1.33 -0.05
N ILE A 89 -22.26 -1.71 -0.28
CA ILE A 89 -21.39 -1.11 -1.29
C ILE A 89 -21.16 -2.13 -2.39
N SER A 90 -21.93 -2.02 -3.47
CA SER A 90 -21.83 -2.87 -4.66
C SER A 90 -20.91 -2.30 -5.74
N LEU A 91 -20.58 -1.01 -5.67
CA LEU A 91 -19.79 -0.32 -6.69
C LEU A 91 -18.29 -0.42 -6.38
N PRO A 92 -17.44 -0.62 -7.42
CA PRO A 92 -15.99 -0.52 -7.24
C PRO A 92 -15.60 0.89 -6.77
N PRO A 93 -14.46 1.04 -6.07
CA PRO A 93 -13.95 2.37 -5.75
C PRO A 93 -13.72 3.18 -7.02
N LYS A 94 -13.90 4.50 -6.92
CA LYS A 94 -13.54 5.43 -8.01
C LYS A 94 -12.06 5.24 -8.34
N TYR A 95 -11.76 5.14 -9.64
CA TYR A 95 -10.41 4.96 -10.15
C TYR A 95 -10.18 5.86 -11.35
N TYR A 96 -9.29 6.83 -11.19
CA TYR A 96 -8.93 7.79 -12.23
C TYR A 96 -7.61 7.37 -12.87
N ARG A 97 -7.69 6.54 -13.92
CA ARG A 97 -6.49 6.05 -14.62
C ARG A 97 -5.85 7.11 -15.51
N ASP A 98 -6.67 7.99 -16.08
CA ASP A 98 -6.25 8.91 -17.13
C ASP A 98 -5.42 10.09 -16.59
N CYS A 99 -5.51 10.38 -15.30
CA CYS A 99 -4.66 11.37 -14.64
C CYS A 99 -3.24 10.86 -14.36
N LEU A 100 -2.97 9.56 -14.59
CA LEU A 100 -1.67 8.97 -14.30
C LEU A 100 -0.68 9.07 -15.46
N PRO A 101 0.61 9.36 -15.16
CA PRO A 101 1.69 9.12 -16.10
C PRO A 101 1.69 7.66 -16.56
N GLU A 102 2.04 7.40 -17.83
CA GLU A 102 2.02 6.05 -18.44
C GLU A 102 2.75 5.01 -17.59
N TYR A 103 3.85 5.44 -16.97
CA TYR A 103 4.68 4.62 -16.09
C TYR A 103 3.94 4.05 -14.85
N PHE A 104 2.88 4.73 -14.38
CA PHE A 104 2.11 4.32 -13.20
C PHE A 104 0.80 3.60 -13.55
N LYS A 105 0.48 3.43 -14.83
CA LYS A 105 -0.71 2.73 -15.28
C LYS A 105 -0.63 1.20 -15.09
N GLY A 106 0.57 0.65 -14.94
CA GLY A 106 0.81 -0.76 -14.62
C GLY A 106 0.78 -1.03 -13.11
N ALA A 107 0.61 -2.30 -12.72
CA ALA A 107 0.64 -2.74 -11.32
C ALA A 107 2.06 -2.99 -10.78
N ILE A 108 3.10 -2.63 -11.55
CA ILE A 108 4.50 -2.73 -11.13
C ILE A 108 5.12 -1.34 -11.27
N TRP A 109 5.51 -0.75 -10.14
CA TRP A 109 6.11 0.58 -10.08
C TRP A 109 7.58 0.45 -9.70
N LYS A 110 8.51 0.86 -10.58
CA LYS A 110 9.94 0.83 -10.26
C LYS A 110 10.39 2.22 -9.78
N ILE A 111 10.42 2.37 -8.47
CA ILE A 111 10.76 3.64 -7.82
C ILE A 111 11.89 3.37 -6.85
N LYS A 112 12.98 4.14 -6.93
CA LYS A 112 14.08 4.00 -5.98
C LYS A 112 13.63 4.47 -4.59
N PRO A 113 14.06 3.81 -3.50
CA PRO A 113 13.80 4.28 -2.14
C PRO A 113 14.33 5.70 -1.94
N ASP A 114 13.61 6.50 -1.16
CA ASP A 114 14.09 7.80 -0.74
C ASP A 114 15.27 7.62 0.23
N ARG A 115 16.38 8.31 -0.03
CA ARG A 115 17.60 8.26 0.77
C ARG A 115 17.86 9.57 1.53
N LYS A 116 17.05 10.61 1.29
CA LYS A 116 17.26 11.95 1.87
C LYS A 116 16.56 12.14 3.21
N ASN A 117 15.82 11.14 3.70
CA ASN A 117 14.98 11.27 4.87
C ASN A 117 15.63 10.63 6.12
N LYS A 118 15.51 11.28 7.29
CA LYS A 118 16.08 10.80 8.57
C LYS A 118 15.31 9.62 9.16
N HIS A 119 14.10 9.35 8.67
CA HIS A 119 13.29 8.24 9.12
C HIS A 119 13.98 6.89 8.80
N PRO A 120 13.98 5.90 9.70
CA PRO A 120 14.68 4.62 9.48
C PRO A 120 14.09 3.75 8.35
N ALA A 121 12.85 4.03 7.95
CA ALA A 121 12.16 3.32 6.87
C ALA A 121 11.26 4.30 6.08
N PRO A 122 11.82 5.21 5.27
CA PRO A 122 11.03 6.15 4.49
C PRO A 122 10.51 5.47 3.22
N PHE A 123 9.33 5.89 2.78
CA PHE A 123 8.83 5.57 1.44
C PHE A 123 8.79 6.85 0.59
N PRO A 124 9.00 6.77 -0.74
CA PRO A 124 8.92 7.92 -1.63
C PRO A 124 7.53 8.59 -1.61
N SER A 125 7.47 9.91 -1.47
CA SER A 125 6.19 10.67 -1.45
C SER A 125 5.36 10.45 -2.72
N ILE A 126 6.01 10.26 -3.86
CA ILE A 126 5.36 9.99 -5.14
C ILE A 126 4.40 8.78 -5.09
N ILE A 127 4.68 7.79 -4.24
CA ILE A 127 3.75 6.65 -4.04
C ILE A 127 2.43 7.16 -3.44
N ALA A 128 2.52 8.01 -2.43
CA ALA A 128 1.34 8.60 -1.81
C ALA A 128 0.59 9.52 -2.78
N GLU A 129 1.31 10.36 -3.52
CA GLU A 129 0.73 11.27 -4.52
C GLU A 129 -0.06 10.49 -5.58
N ILE A 130 0.49 9.41 -6.14
CA ILE A 130 -0.21 8.57 -7.13
C ILE A 130 -1.44 7.89 -6.50
N CYS A 131 -1.33 7.37 -5.28
CA CYS A 131 -2.47 6.78 -4.57
C CYS A 131 -3.60 7.79 -4.33
N ILE A 132 -3.27 9.07 -4.04
CA ILE A 132 -4.26 10.15 -3.90
C ILE A 132 -4.90 10.44 -5.27
N LEU A 133 -4.09 10.80 -6.26
CA LEU A 133 -4.55 11.15 -7.62
C LEU A 133 -5.45 10.09 -8.25
N THR A 134 -5.17 8.81 -8.00
CA THR A 134 -5.98 7.70 -8.54
C THR A 134 -7.34 7.54 -7.89
N THR A 135 -7.56 8.09 -6.69
CA THR A 135 -8.70 7.72 -5.83
C THR A 135 -9.48 8.90 -5.25
N THR A 136 -9.02 10.13 -5.44
CA THR A 136 -9.70 11.36 -5.00
C THR A 136 -10.01 12.28 -6.17
N ASP A 137 -11.04 13.11 -6.01
CA ASP A 137 -11.52 14.08 -7.02
C ASP A 137 -10.76 15.41 -6.89
N GLU A 138 -9.43 15.36 -6.78
CA GLU A 138 -8.57 16.56 -6.68
C GLU A 138 -8.22 17.17 -8.05
#